data_AF-A0A4Q2XCX6-F1
#
_entry.id   AF-A0A4Q2XCX6-F1
#
_cell.length_a   1.000
_cell.length_b   1.000
_cell.length_c   1.000
_cell.angle_alpha   90.00
_cell.angle_beta   90.00
_cell.angle_gamma   90.00
#
_symmetry.space_group_name_H-M   'P 1'
#
loop_
_entity.id
_entity.type
_entity.pdbx_description
1 polymer ?
#
loop_
_entity_poly.entity_id
_entity_poly.type
_entity_poly.pdbx_seq_one_letter_code
_entity_poly.pdbx_strand_id
1 'polypeptide(L)'
;MEEHWHPGGDEVVPSRYALEVGAIDVMVVSDGILSLPSQMLATNADAAERAEWLDHMFLPPETLDWPLNVVVVQSGGRTILIDAGLGGDPDLDLARAGRLNMRLQAAGIDLASVTDVVLTHMHMDHIGGLLVDGVREKLRPDLRVHLAAAEAEFWEAPDFSRTAMPP
;
A
#
# COMPACT_ATOMS: atom_id res chain seq x y z
N MET A 1 -5.23 -29.62 10.41
CA MET A 1 -6.35 -28.70 10.65
C MET A 1 -5.90 -27.41 10.00
N GLU A 2 -6.29 -27.21 8.74
CA GLU A 2 -5.92 -26.03 7.95
C GLU A 2 -6.81 -24.88 8.41
N GLU A 3 -6.22 -23.87 9.04
CA GLU A 3 -6.93 -22.65 9.45
C GLU A 3 -7.10 -21.76 8.21
N HIS A 4 -8.21 -21.96 7.51
CA HIS A 4 -8.65 -21.00 6.49
C HIS A 4 -9.17 -19.73 7.17
N TRP A 5 -8.86 -18.60 6.55
CA TRP A 5 -9.20 -17.26 6.98
C TRP A 5 -10.66 -17.08 7.44
N HIS A 6 -10.86 -16.63 8.68
CA HIS A 6 -12.17 -16.26 9.21
C HIS A 6 -12.33 -14.74 9.27
N PRO A 7 -13.48 -14.17 8.81
CA PRO A 7 -13.69 -12.74 8.83
C PRO A 7 -13.89 -12.22 10.26
N GLY A 8 -12.92 -11.44 10.76
CA GLY A 8 -13.11 -10.53 11.90
C GLY A 8 -13.98 -9.32 11.53
N GLY A 9 -14.76 -8.84 12.50
CA GLY A 9 -15.86 -7.88 12.32
C GLY A 9 -15.50 -6.44 11.95
N ASP A 10 -16.56 -5.69 11.63
CA ASP A 10 -16.70 -4.22 11.46
C ASP A 10 -16.50 -3.58 10.07
N GLU A 11 -16.35 -4.34 8.98
CA GLU A 11 -16.55 -3.80 7.62
C GLU A 11 -17.77 -4.46 6.94
N VAL A 12 -18.76 -3.66 6.54
CA VAL A 12 -19.97 -4.13 5.80
C VAL A 12 -19.60 -4.72 4.45
N VAL A 13 -18.46 -4.31 3.88
CA VAL A 13 -17.81 -4.90 2.70
C VAL A 13 -16.33 -5.07 3.02
N PRO A 14 -15.78 -6.30 2.98
CA PRO A 14 -14.37 -6.50 3.28
C PRO A 14 -13.47 -5.75 2.30
N SER A 15 -12.56 -4.91 2.80
CA SER A 15 -11.53 -4.23 2.02
C SER A 15 -10.33 -5.15 1.71
N ARG A 16 -10.63 -6.41 1.39
CA ARG A 16 -9.65 -7.46 1.18
C ARG A 16 -10.13 -8.48 0.15
N TYR A 17 -9.19 -9.08 -0.56
CA TYR A 17 -9.42 -10.14 -1.53
C TYR A 17 -8.43 -11.27 -1.30
N ALA A 18 -8.93 -12.44 -0.92
CA ALA A 18 -8.11 -13.63 -0.66
C ALA A 18 -8.11 -14.56 -1.87
N LEU A 19 -6.95 -15.13 -2.17
CA LEU A 19 -6.74 -16.09 -3.24
C LEU A 19 -5.57 -17.02 -2.93
N GLU A 20 -5.51 -18.16 -3.61
CA GLU A 20 -4.37 -19.07 -3.53
C GLU A 20 -3.56 -18.99 -4.82
N VAL A 21 -2.24 -19.03 -4.70
CA VAL A 21 -1.30 -19.18 -5.82
C VAL A 21 -0.50 -20.46 -5.60
N GLY A 22 -1.05 -21.58 -6.08
CA GLY A 22 -0.50 -22.90 -5.76
C GLY A 22 -0.66 -23.21 -4.27
N ALA A 23 0.44 -23.38 -3.55
CA ALA A 23 0.45 -23.62 -2.10
C ALA A 23 0.73 -22.36 -1.27
N ILE A 24 0.47 -21.18 -1.85
CA ILE A 24 0.72 -19.88 -1.22
C ILE A 24 -0.63 -19.22 -1.00
N ASP A 25 -0.92 -18.88 0.24
CA ASP A 25 -2.07 -18.06 0.59
C ASP A 25 -1.72 -16.59 0.34
N VAL A 26 -2.57 -15.91 -0.41
CA VAL A 26 -2.39 -14.50 -0.76
C VAL A 26 -3.64 -13.72 -0.36
N MET A 27 -3.42 -12.53 0.20
CA MET A 27 -4.49 -11.59 0.46
C MET A 27 -4.08 -10.20 0.03
N VAL A 28 -4.87 -9.60 -0.85
CA VAL A 28 -4.78 -8.17 -1.13
C VAL A 28 -5.59 -7.44 -0.07
N VAL A 29 -5.00 -6.47 0.62
CA VAL A 29 -5.63 -5.63 1.63
C VAL A 29 -5.51 -4.18 1.19
N SER A 30 -6.62 -3.48 1.07
CA SER A 30 -6.60 -2.07 0.71
C SER A 30 -6.10 -1.22 1.88
N ASP A 31 -5.16 -0.30 1.65
CA ASP A 31 -4.84 0.78 2.59
C ASP A 31 -5.82 1.96 2.44
N GLY A 32 -6.52 2.03 1.31
CA GLY A 32 -7.58 2.99 1.03
C GLY A 32 -7.41 3.60 -0.36
N ILE A 33 -7.85 4.84 -0.50
CA ILE A 33 -7.85 5.57 -1.77
C ILE A 33 -7.20 6.93 -1.58
N LEU A 34 -6.23 7.24 -2.43
CA LEU A 34 -5.64 8.56 -2.56
C LEU A 34 -6.24 9.26 -3.78
N SER A 35 -6.95 10.37 -3.58
CA SER A 35 -7.52 11.16 -4.68
C SER A 35 -6.49 12.18 -5.16
N LEU A 36 -6.04 12.06 -6.41
CA LEU A 36 -4.98 12.90 -6.97
C LEU A 36 -5.42 13.61 -8.25
N PRO A 37 -4.87 14.79 -8.56
CA PRO A 37 -5.09 15.45 -9.85
C PRO A 37 -4.73 14.51 -11.01
N SER A 38 -5.60 14.41 -12.02
CA SER A 38 -5.37 13.52 -13.17
C SER A 38 -4.10 13.85 -13.95
N GLN A 39 -3.61 15.09 -13.84
CA GLN A 39 -2.36 15.58 -14.43
C GLN A 39 -1.13 14.87 -13.88
N MET A 40 -1.22 14.19 -12.73
CA MET A 40 -0.15 13.33 -12.21
C MET A 40 0.01 12.03 -13.00
N LEU A 41 -1.01 11.62 -13.77
CA LEU A 41 -0.94 10.46 -14.64
C LEU A 41 -0.35 10.85 -16.00
N ALA A 42 0.50 9.97 -16.55
CA ALA A 42 1.05 10.12 -17.90
C ALA A 42 1.62 11.54 -18.15
N THR A 43 2.52 11.98 -17.27
CA THR A 43 3.16 13.31 -17.31
C THR A 43 3.97 13.56 -18.58
N ASN A 44 4.26 12.51 -19.34
CA ASN A 44 4.96 12.53 -20.62
C ASN A 44 4.05 12.42 -21.85
N ALA A 45 2.72 12.35 -21.67
CA ALA A 45 1.74 12.31 -22.76
C ALA A 45 1.12 13.69 -23.04
N ASP A 46 0.63 13.90 -24.26
CA ASP A 46 -0.11 15.12 -24.61
C ASP A 46 -1.39 15.22 -23.76
N ALA A 47 -1.74 16.45 -23.38
CA ALA A 47 -2.90 16.69 -22.51
C ALA A 47 -4.23 16.28 -23.16
N ALA A 48 -4.37 16.45 -24.48
CA ALA A 48 -5.57 16.05 -25.21
C ALA A 48 -5.67 14.53 -25.32
N GLU A 49 -4.55 13.83 -25.58
CA GLU A 49 -4.51 12.36 -25.60
C GLU A 49 -4.86 11.77 -24.24
N ARG A 50 -4.34 12.33 -23.14
CA ARG A 50 -4.71 11.91 -21.78
C ARG A 50 -6.20 12.13 -21.50
N ALA A 51 -6.74 13.29 -21.88
CA ALA A 51 -8.16 13.59 -21.68
C ALA A 51 -9.07 12.64 -22.46
N GLU A 52 -8.74 12.36 -23.72
CA GLU A 52 -9.48 11.39 -24.56
C GLU A 52 -9.43 9.98 -23.95
N TRP A 53 -8.26 9.55 -23.48
CA TRP A 53 -8.13 8.24 -22.83
C TRP A 53 -8.96 8.13 -21.54
N LEU A 54 -8.95 9.16 -20.69
CA LEU A 54 -9.74 9.19 -19.47
C LEU A 54 -11.25 9.10 -19.78
N ASP A 55 -11.73 9.86 -20.77
CA ASP A 55 -13.13 9.81 -21.23
C ASP A 55 -13.50 8.42 -21.75
N HIS A 56 -12.63 7.83 -22.58
CA HIS A 56 -12.82 6.47 -23.12
C HIS A 56 -12.92 5.40 -22.03
N MET A 57 -12.19 5.58 -20.93
CA MET A 57 -12.19 4.67 -19.77
C MET A 57 -13.30 4.98 -18.75
N PHE A 58 -14.16 5.96 -19.03
CA PHE A 58 -15.20 6.46 -18.11
C PHE A 58 -14.62 6.97 -16.77
N LEU A 59 -13.43 7.55 -16.81
CA LEU A 59 -12.75 8.10 -15.64
C LEU A 59 -12.98 9.62 -15.53
N PRO A 60 -12.95 10.19 -14.31
CA PRO A 60 -13.10 11.63 -14.13
C PRO A 60 -11.91 12.38 -14.76
N PRO A 61 -12.14 13.51 -15.45
CA PRO A 61 -11.08 14.21 -16.15
C PRO A 61 -10.12 14.96 -15.23
N GLU A 62 -10.54 15.35 -14.03
CA GLU A 62 -9.76 16.23 -13.14
C GLU A 62 -9.12 15.50 -11.96
N THR A 63 -9.70 14.41 -11.50
CA THR A 63 -9.25 13.70 -10.29
C THR A 63 -9.36 12.21 -10.49
N LEU A 64 -8.32 11.49 -10.10
CA LEU A 64 -8.26 10.04 -10.10
C LEU A 64 -8.23 9.52 -8.68
N ASP A 65 -9.10 8.56 -8.40
CA ASP A 65 -9.05 7.77 -7.18
C ASP A 65 -8.03 6.66 -7.37
N TRP A 66 -6.88 6.79 -6.71
CA TRP A 66 -5.78 5.83 -6.77
C TRP A 66 -5.91 4.84 -5.60
N PRO A 67 -6.26 3.57 -5.87
CA PRO A 67 -6.37 2.58 -4.81
C PRO A 67 -4.98 2.16 -4.34
N LEU A 68 -4.76 2.25 -3.03
CA LEU A 68 -3.56 1.76 -2.37
C LEU A 68 -3.83 0.36 -1.85
N ASN A 69 -3.02 -0.61 -2.29
CA ASN A 69 -3.19 -2.02 -1.94
C ASN A 69 -1.86 -2.61 -1.48
N VAL A 70 -1.92 -3.34 -0.38
CA VAL A 70 -0.81 -4.12 0.17
C VAL A 70 -1.13 -5.60 0.01
N VAL A 71 -0.11 -6.41 -0.26
CA VAL A 71 -0.28 -7.85 -0.39
C VAL A 71 0.29 -8.55 0.83
N VAL A 72 -0.53 -9.39 1.46
CA VAL A 72 -0.13 -10.33 2.50
C VAL A 72 0.09 -11.68 1.84
N VAL A 73 1.24 -12.31 2.12
CA VAL A 73 1.58 -13.64 1.63
C VAL A 73 1.87 -14.53 2.83
N GLN A 74 1.18 -15.66 2.91
CA GLN A 74 1.47 -16.71 3.89
C GLN A 74 2.03 -17.94 3.18
N SER A 75 3.24 -18.36 3.57
CA SER A 75 3.87 -19.54 3.01
C SER A 75 5.01 -20.05 3.89
N GLY A 76 5.07 -21.36 4.12
CA GLY A 76 6.16 -21.99 4.86
C GLY A 76 6.32 -21.45 6.29
N GLY A 77 5.21 -21.10 6.96
CA GLY A 77 5.21 -20.52 8.31
C GLY A 77 5.64 -19.06 8.38
N ARG A 78 5.77 -18.37 7.24
CA ARG A 78 6.03 -16.92 7.18
C ARG A 78 4.76 -16.15 6.84
N THR A 79 4.65 -14.96 7.39
CA THR A 79 3.63 -13.96 7.06
C THR A 79 4.38 -12.74 6.53
N ILE A 80 4.28 -12.50 5.24
CA ILE A 80 5.06 -11.50 4.52
C ILE A 80 4.12 -10.39 4.07
N LEU A 81 4.45 -9.14 4.37
CA LEU A 81 3.81 -7.98 3.75
C LEU A 81 4.63 -7.53 2.54
N ILE A 82 3.98 -7.29 1.41
CA ILE A 82 4.55 -6.57 0.27
C ILE A 82 4.00 -5.16 0.35
N ASP A 83 4.88 -4.22 0.68
CA ASP A 83 4.60 -2.86 1.14
C ASP A 83 3.84 -2.78 2.47
N ALA A 84 3.72 -1.57 3.00
CA ALA A 84 3.15 -1.26 4.31
C ALA A 84 2.14 -0.10 4.28
N GLY A 85 1.74 0.37 3.09
CA GLY A 85 0.74 1.41 2.92
C GLY A 85 1.20 2.80 3.34
N LEU A 86 0.27 3.75 3.29
CA LEU A 86 0.53 5.19 3.47
C LEU A 86 0.89 5.57 4.90
N GLY A 87 0.38 4.83 5.88
CA GLY A 87 0.47 5.21 7.28
C GLY A 87 -0.37 6.45 7.57
N GLY A 88 0.22 7.46 8.20
CA GLY A 88 -0.46 8.71 8.51
C GLY A 88 0.50 9.88 8.43
N ASP A 89 0.03 10.97 7.82
CA ASP A 89 0.71 12.26 7.80
C ASP A 89 -0.22 13.28 8.49
N PRO A 90 0.18 13.87 9.63
CA PRO A 90 -0.66 14.83 10.36
C PRO A 90 -0.88 16.14 9.59
N ASP A 91 -0.04 16.44 8.60
CA ASP A 91 -0.10 17.66 7.80
C ASP A 91 -0.94 17.48 6.53
N LEU A 92 -1.38 16.24 6.21
CA LEU A 92 -2.19 15.92 5.04
C LEU A 92 -3.56 15.34 5.44
N ASP A 93 -4.64 15.89 4.88
CA ASP A 93 -5.98 15.30 5.04
C ASP A 93 -6.16 14.09 4.11
N LEU A 94 -5.75 12.92 4.61
CA LEU A 94 -5.79 11.64 3.89
C LEU A 94 -6.88 10.72 4.45
N ALA A 95 -8.06 11.27 4.77
CA ALA A 95 -9.14 10.56 5.47
C ALA A 95 -9.58 9.23 4.81
N ARG A 96 -9.37 9.08 3.49
CA ARG A 96 -9.73 7.89 2.69
C ARG A 96 -8.62 6.84 2.58
N ALA A 97 -7.43 7.07 3.13
CA ALA A 97 -6.27 6.17 3.09
C ALA A 97 -5.64 5.96 4.48
N GLY A 98 -4.50 5.26 4.57
CA GLY A 98 -3.83 4.98 5.85
C GLY A 98 -4.56 3.97 6.74
N ARG A 99 -5.42 3.13 6.16
CA ARG A 99 -6.28 2.19 6.88
C ARG A 99 -5.67 0.80 7.04
N LEU A 100 -4.47 0.54 6.54
CA LEU A 100 -3.88 -0.80 6.49
C LEU A 100 -3.84 -1.48 7.87
N ASN A 101 -3.30 -0.84 8.90
CA ASN A 101 -3.14 -1.46 10.21
C ASN A 101 -4.48 -1.91 10.83
N MET A 102 -5.49 -1.05 10.72
CA MET A 102 -6.86 -1.37 11.13
C MET A 102 -7.41 -2.55 10.32
N ARG A 103 -7.19 -2.55 9.00
CA ARG A 103 -7.71 -3.58 8.09
C ARG A 103 -7.01 -4.92 8.23
N LEU A 104 -5.70 -4.94 8.50
CA LEU A 104 -4.95 -6.15 8.88
C LEU A 104 -5.48 -6.75 10.19
N GLN A 105 -5.81 -5.91 11.17
CA GLN A 105 -6.42 -6.38 12.41
C GLN A 105 -7.83 -6.94 12.20
N ALA A 106 -8.69 -6.25 11.44
CA ALA A 106 -10.04 -6.73 11.08
C ALA A 106 -10.01 -8.00 10.21
N ALA A 107 -8.89 -8.21 9.56
CA ALA A 107 -8.52 -9.38 8.82
C ALA A 107 -8.11 -10.53 9.79
N GLY A 108 -7.54 -10.24 10.95
CA GLY A 108 -7.04 -11.26 11.89
C GLY A 108 -5.53 -11.49 11.73
N ILE A 109 -4.85 -10.60 11.03
CA ILE A 109 -3.38 -10.54 10.98
C ILE A 109 -2.93 -9.59 12.09
N ASP A 110 -2.30 -10.16 13.11
CA ASP A 110 -1.54 -9.40 14.08
C ASP A 110 -0.23 -8.92 13.45
N LEU A 111 0.14 -7.65 13.65
CA LEU A 111 1.43 -7.11 13.24
C LEU A 111 2.60 -7.88 13.86
N ALA A 112 2.43 -8.43 15.07
CA ALA A 112 3.44 -9.26 15.72
C ALA A 112 3.69 -10.60 14.97
N SER A 113 2.73 -11.04 14.15
CA SER A 113 2.85 -12.27 13.35
C SER A 113 3.63 -12.07 12.05
N VAL A 114 3.77 -10.82 11.57
CA VAL A 114 4.47 -10.48 10.33
C VAL A 114 5.95 -10.80 10.48
N THR A 115 6.47 -11.75 9.69
CA THR A 115 7.87 -12.18 9.72
C THR A 115 8.77 -11.28 8.87
N ASP A 116 8.24 -10.81 7.75
CA ASP A 116 8.98 -10.08 6.74
C ASP A 116 8.13 -8.95 6.14
N VAL A 117 8.77 -7.84 5.80
CA VAL A 117 8.21 -6.81 4.93
C VAL A 117 9.11 -6.71 3.70
N VAL A 118 8.54 -6.76 2.52
CA VAL A 118 9.22 -6.50 1.24
C VAL A 118 8.72 -5.17 0.73
N LEU A 119 9.57 -4.15 0.73
CA LEU A 119 9.24 -2.86 0.15
C LEU A 119 9.56 -2.89 -1.35
N THR A 120 8.57 -2.61 -2.18
CA THR A 120 8.76 -2.46 -3.63
C THR A 120 9.65 -1.25 -3.91
N HIS A 121 9.42 -0.15 -3.18
CA HIS A 121 10.21 1.07 -3.10
C HIS A 121 9.83 1.85 -1.83
N MET A 122 10.46 2.98 -1.54
CA MET A 122 10.28 3.74 -0.29
C MET A 122 9.53 5.06 -0.45
N HIS A 123 8.63 5.18 -1.43
CA HIS A 123 7.65 6.26 -1.40
C HIS A 123 6.72 6.11 -0.19
N MET A 124 6.18 7.25 0.25
CA MET A 124 5.35 7.37 1.45
C MET A 124 4.16 6.41 1.46
N ASP A 125 3.50 6.19 0.32
CA ASP A 125 2.36 5.29 0.16
C ASP A 125 2.71 3.79 0.27
N HIS A 126 4.00 3.46 0.36
CA HIS A 126 4.50 2.09 0.49
C HIS A 126 5.19 1.84 1.83
N ILE A 127 6.04 2.75 2.31
CA ILE A 127 6.77 2.59 3.58
C ILE A 127 6.05 3.21 4.77
N GLY A 128 5.16 4.18 4.54
CA GLY A 128 4.64 5.08 5.55
C GLY A 128 3.96 4.38 6.72
N GLY A 129 3.28 3.25 6.50
CA GLY A 129 2.67 2.49 7.58
C GLY A 129 3.64 1.93 8.61
N LEU A 130 4.91 1.72 8.27
CA LEU A 130 5.97 1.33 9.21
C LEU A 130 6.45 2.50 10.07
N LEU A 131 6.23 3.73 9.61
CA LEU A 131 6.73 4.96 10.23
C LEU A 131 5.72 5.59 11.20
N VAL A 132 4.50 5.04 11.28
CA VAL A 132 3.47 5.52 12.21
C VAL A 132 3.91 5.25 13.66
N ASP A 133 3.76 6.26 14.51
CA ASP A 133 4.05 6.17 15.95
C ASP A 133 3.36 4.96 16.60
N GLY A 134 4.14 4.18 17.36
CA GLY A 134 3.63 3.00 18.06
C GLY A 134 3.52 1.73 17.20
N VAL A 135 3.73 1.79 15.88
CA VAL A 135 3.70 0.60 15.01
C VAL A 135 4.92 -0.28 15.25
N ARG A 136 6.10 0.32 15.39
CA ARG A 136 7.36 -0.42 15.63
C ARG A 136 7.25 -1.35 16.84
N GLU A 137 6.59 -0.90 17.90
CA GLU A 137 6.41 -1.64 19.15
C GLU A 137 5.43 -2.81 19.03
N LYS A 138 4.57 -2.80 18.00
CA LYS A 138 3.63 -3.89 17.68
C LYS A 138 4.23 -4.94 16.76
N LEU A 139 5.32 -4.61 16.06
CA LEU A 139 6.05 -5.53 15.20
C LEU A 139 6.97 -6.43 16.04
N ARG A 140 7.26 -7.62 15.52
CA ARG A 140 8.21 -8.54 16.14
C ARG A 140 9.64 -7.94 16.16
N PRO A 141 10.46 -8.25 17.19
CA PRO A 141 11.79 -7.67 17.34
C PRO A 141 12.80 -8.15 16.28
N ASP A 142 12.57 -9.30 15.66
CA ASP A 142 13.40 -9.89 14.61
C ASP A 142 12.79 -9.73 13.20
N LEU A 143 11.90 -8.75 13.01
CA LEU A 143 11.31 -8.43 11.72
C LEU A 143 12.40 -8.18 10.68
N ARG A 144 12.24 -8.77 9.50
CA ARG A 144 13.14 -8.53 8.37
C ARG A 144 12.48 -7.57 7.39
N VAL A 145 13.15 -6.47 7.07
CA VAL A 145 12.74 -5.57 6.00
C VAL A 145 13.65 -5.80 4.80
N HIS A 146 13.06 -6.15 3.67
CA HIS A 146 13.74 -6.43 2.41
C HIS A 146 13.47 -5.27 1.45
N LEU A 147 14.51 -4.78 0.81
CA LEU A 147 14.47 -3.60 -0.03
C LEU A 147 15.65 -3.67 -1.02
N ALA A 148 15.49 -3.11 -2.22
CA ALA A 148 16.58 -3.03 -3.19
C ALA A 148 17.69 -2.09 -2.68
N ALA A 149 18.96 -2.48 -2.80
CA ALA A 149 20.09 -1.64 -2.36
C ALA A 149 20.08 -0.26 -3.04
N ALA A 150 19.77 -0.21 -4.34
CA ALA A 150 19.67 1.04 -5.10
C ALA A 150 18.62 2.02 -4.55
N GLU A 151 17.53 1.51 -4.00
CA GLU A 151 16.50 2.35 -3.39
C GLU A 151 17.02 2.93 -2.06
N ALA A 152 17.72 2.13 -1.25
CA ALA A 152 18.35 2.63 -0.02
C ALA A 152 19.36 3.75 -0.32
N GLU A 153 20.22 3.52 -1.32
CA GLU A 153 21.21 4.50 -1.79
C GLU A 153 20.56 5.78 -2.32
N PHE A 154 19.46 5.67 -3.09
CA PHE A 154 18.74 6.82 -3.61
C PHE A 154 18.21 7.72 -2.47
N TRP A 155 17.61 7.14 -1.44
CA TRP A 155 17.01 7.90 -0.35
C TRP A 155 18.01 8.50 0.64
N GLU A 156 19.31 8.18 0.55
CA GLU A 156 20.36 8.92 1.30
C GLU A 156 20.53 10.36 0.80
N ALA A 157 20.32 10.60 -0.50
CA ALA A 157 20.41 11.91 -1.14
C ALA A 157 19.50 11.98 -2.38
N PRO A 158 18.16 12.04 -2.18
CA PRO A 158 17.22 11.92 -3.29
C PRO A 158 17.29 13.12 -4.23
N ASP A 159 17.31 12.84 -5.54
CA ASP A 159 17.25 13.85 -6.60
C ASP A 159 15.87 13.86 -7.26
N PHE A 160 15.04 14.82 -6.85
CA PHE A 160 13.72 15.07 -7.44
C PHE A 160 13.74 16.19 -8.49
N SER A 161 14.91 16.62 -9.00
CA SER A 161 15.01 17.70 -10.00
C SER A 161 14.31 17.39 -11.33
N ARG A 162 14.00 16.11 -11.57
CA ARG A 162 13.25 15.60 -12.71
C ARG A 162 11.78 15.31 -12.40
N THR A 163 11.36 15.46 -11.15
CA THR A 163 9.97 15.23 -10.74
C THR A 163 9.14 16.46 -11.07
N ALA A 164 8.05 16.25 -11.82
CA ALA A 164 7.04 17.28 -12.08
C ALA A 164 5.79 16.94 -11.28
N MET A 165 5.59 17.64 -10.15
CA MET A 165 4.34 17.60 -9.40
C MET A 165 3.47 18.77 -9.85
N PRO A 166 2.18 18.54 -10.17
CA PRO A 166 1.24 19.64 -10.35
C PRO A 166 1.15 20.47 -9.05
N PRO A 167 0.87 21.78 -9.16
CA PRO A 167 0.78 22.68 -8.02
C PRO A 167 -0.37 22.36 -7.07
#